data_AF-A0A6B1G2D8-F1
#
_entry.id   AF-A0A6B1G2D8-F1
#
_cell.length_a   1.000
_cell.length_b   1.000
_cell.length_c   1.000
_cell.angle_alpha   90.00
_cell.angle_beta   90.00
_cell.angle_gamma   90.00
#
_symmetry.space_group_name_H-M   'P 1'
#
loop_
_entity.id
_entity.type
_entity.pdbx_description
1 polymer ?
#
loop_
_entity_poly.entity_id
_entity_poly.type
_entity_poly.pdbx_seq_one_letter_code
_entity_poly.pdbx_strand_id
1 'polypeptide(L)'
;IGDYIFTTLGFVGLGLPNFLIALVIMWYAFDQFGLRLSGLFSQEYRAAPWSLAKFLDMLTHLWLPLIILGTAGTAEMIRTMRANLLDELNKPYVETARAKGLREQVLVRKYPVRVALNPFVSTVGWTLPNLISGATIVSVVLSLPTTGPMLLGALMTQDMYLAASFLLMLSVLTVIGTLISDLLLAVLDPRIRMEAQ
;
A
#
# COMPACT_ATOMS: atom_id res chain seq x y z
N ILE A 1 17.81 -3.75 -21.06
CA ILE A 1 16.54 -4.21 -21.69
C ILE A 1 15.50 -4.56 -20.61
N GLY A 2 15.79 -5.50 -19.69
CA GLY A 2 14.87 -5.84 -18.60
C GLY A 2 14.42 -4.65 -17.74
N ASP A 3 15.35 -3.80 -17.29
CA ASP A 3 15.03 -2.60 -16.49
C ASP A 3 14.08 -1.64 -17.23
N TYR A 4 14.27 -1.46 -18.54
CA TYR A 4 13.37 -0.64 -19.37
C TYR A 4 11.99 -1.27 -19.53
N ILE A 5 11.89 -2.59 -19.74
CA ILE A 5 10.59 -3.29 -19.84
C ILE A 5 9.81 -3.18 -18.52
N PHE A 6 10.45 -3.47 -17.40
CA PHE A 6 9.81 -3.35 -16.07
C PHE A 6 9.42 -1.90 -15.76
N THR A 7 10.25 -0.94 -16.14
CA THR A 7 9.95 0.49 -15.96
C THR A 7 8.76 0.91 -16.82
N THR A 8 8.71 0.55 -18.10
CA THR A 8 7.58 0.86 -18.99
C THR A 8 6.29 0.20 -18.53
N LEU A 9 6.32 -1.08 -18.15
CA LEU A 9 5.16 -1.76 -17.57
C LEU A 9 4.71 -1.10 -16.26
N GLY A 10 5.66 -0.69 -15.42
CA GLY A 10 5.38 0.07 -14.20
C GLY A 10 4.71 1.41 -14.49
N PHE A 11 5.13 2.15 -15.52
CA PHE A 11 4.49 3.40 -15.93
C PHE A 11 3.07 3.20 -16.47
N VAL A 12 2.84 2.15 -17.26
CA VAL A 12 1.49 1.80 -17.72
C VAL A 12 0.61 1.41 -16.53
N GLY A 13 1.13 0.61 -15.59
CA GLY A 13 0.42 0.23 -14.38
C GLY A 13 0.08 1.42 -13.46
N LEU A 14 0.98 2.39 -13.32
CA LEU A 14 0.72 3.62 -12.55
C LEU A 14 -0.27 4.57 -13.26
N GLY A 15 -0.28 4.58 -14.59
CA GLY A 15 -1.20 5.40 -15.38
C GLY A 15 -2.62 4.85 -15.46
N LEU A 16 -2.80 3.54 -15.20
CA LEU A 16 -4.09 2.88 -15.19
C LEU A 16 -4.67 2.84 -13.76
N PRO A 17 -5.88 3.34 -13.54
CA PRO A 17 -6.56 3.17 -12.26
C PRO A 17 -6.66 1.69 -11.86
N ASN A 18 -6.35 1.36 -10.60
CA ASN A 18 -6.36 -0.01 -10.08
C ASN A 18 -7.69 -0.74 -10.30
N PHE A 19 -8.81 -0.03 -10.26
CA PHE A 19 -10.13 -0.63 -10.52
C PHE A 19 -10.32 -1.03 -11.99
N LEU A 20 -9.69 -0.34 -12.95
CA LEU A 20 -9.73 -0.75 -14.36
C LEU A 20 -8.93 -2.01 -14.57
N ILE A 21 -7.75 -2.11 -13.94
CA ILE A 21 -6.94 -3.34 -13.96
C ILE A 21 -7.77 -4.50 -13.39
N ALA A 22 -8.47 -4.27 -12.27
CA ALA A 22 -9.39 -5.24 -11.68
C ALA A 22 -10.47 -5.70 -12.67
N LEU A 23 -11.14 -4.76 -13.34
CA LEU A 23 -12.18 -5.06 -14.33
C LEU A 23 -11.65 -5.87 -15.51
N VAL A 24 -10.48 -5.51 -16.06
CA VAL A 24 -9.88 -6.23 -17.18
C VAL A 24 -9.52 -7.66 -16.77
N ILE A 25 -8.92 -7.86 -15.59
CA ILE A 25 -8.59 -9.21 -15.08
C ILE A 25 -9.86 -10.03 -14.86
N MET A 26 -10.89 -9.45 -14.24
CA MET A 26 -12.16 -10.12 -14.02
C MET A 26 -12.83 -10.52 -15.34
N TRP A 27 -12.88 -9.60 -16.31
CA TRP A 27 -13.46 -9.85 -17.63
C TRP A 27 -12.73 -10.97 -18.35
N TYR A 28 -11.40 -10.91 -18.41
CA TYR A 28 -10.58 -11.93 -19.05
C TYR A 28 -10.72 -13.30 -18.38
N ALA A 29 -10.73 -13.35 -17.04
CA ALA A 29 -10.93 -14.58 -16.28
C ALA A 29 -12.31 -15.20 -16.52
N PHE A 30 -13.34 -14.36 -16.65
CA PHE A 30 -14.70 -14.80 -16.96
C PHE A 30 -14.83 -15.31 -18.40
N ASP A 31 -14.31 -14.58 -19.39
CA ASP A 31 -14.40 -14.93 -20.81
C ASP A 31 -13.64 -16.22 -21.14
N GLN A 32 -12.43 -16.38 -20.62
CA GLN A 32 -11.56 -17.51 -20.96
C GLN A 32 -11.77 -18.75 -20.09
N PHE A 33 -12.06 -18.55 -18.80
CA PHE A 33 -12.12 -19.65 -17.81
C PHE A 33 -13.49 -19.80 -17.14
N GLY A 34 -14.46 -18.92 -17.42
CA GLY A 34 -15.75 -18.91 -16.73
C GLY A 34 -15.68 -18.54 -15.24
N LEU A 35 -14.52 -18.04 -14.78
CA LEU A 35 -14.28 -17.78 -13.37
C LEU A 35 -14.89 -16.43 -12.95
N ARG A 36 -15.76 -16.46 -11.94
CA ARG A 36 -16.32 -15.24 -11.33
C ARG A 36 -15.44 -14.79 -10.18
N LEU A 37 -14.43 -13.99 -10.50
CA LEU A 37 -13.51 -13.44 -9.52
C LEU A 37 -14.11 -12.24 -8.79
N SER A 38 -15.09 -12.49 -7.90
CA SER A 38 -15.75 -11.45 -7.10
C SER A 38 -16.00 -11.93 -5.68
N GLY A 39 -15.75 -11.07 -4.70
CA GLY A 39 -15.90 -11.34 -3.28
C GLY A 39 -14.68 -12.02 -2.66
N LEU A 40 -14.70 -12.11 -1.32
CA LEU A 40 -13.66 -12.77 -0.53
C LEU A 40 -14.04 -14.19 -0.09
N PHE A 41 -15.26 -14.63 -0.34
CA PHE A 41 -15.79 -15.89 0.17
C PHE A 41 -16.66 -16.58 -0.89
N SER A 42 -16.58 -17.91 -0.93
CA SER A 42 -17.52 -18.78 -1.62
C SER A 42 -18.95 -18.57 -1.11
N GLN A 43 -19.97 -18.88 -1.93
CA GLN A 43 -21.37 -18.62 -1.57
C GLN A 43 -21.77 -19.21 -0.21
N GLU A 44 -21.29 -20.41 0.11
CA GLU A 44 -21.53 -21.12 1.37
C GLU A 44 -20.98 -20.38 2.59
N TYR A 45 -19.83 -19.72 2.45
CA TYR A 45 -19.10 -19.09 3.56
C TYR A 45 -19.42 -17.60 3.77
N ARG A 46 -20.16 -16.95 2.84
CA ARG A 46 -20.49 -15.52 2.96
C ARG A 46 -21.21 -15.18 4.26
N ALA A 47 -22.27 -15.92 4.58
CA ALA A 47 -23.09 -15.72 5.78
C ALA A 47 -22.73 -16.69 6.93
N ALA A 48 -21.81 -17.63 6.71
CA ALA A 48 -21.40 -18.58 7.73
C ALA A 48 -20.62 -17.90 8.87
N PRO A 49 -20.74 -18.37 10.12
CA PRO A 49 -19.88 -17.96 11.22
C PRO A 49 -18.40 -18.18 10.92
N TRP A 50 -17.52 -17.48 11.65
CA TRP A 50 -16.09 -17.69 11.54
C TRP A 50 -15.70 -19.11 11.93
N SER A 51 -15.00 -19.78 11.02
CA SER A 51 -14.46 -21.13 11.18
C SER A 51 -13.12 -21.23 10.45
N LEU A 52 -12.32 -22.25 10.77
CA LEU A 52 -11.07 -22.52 10.04
C LEU A 52 -11.32 -22.74 8.55
N ALA A 53 -12.42 -23.40 8.19
CA ALA A 53 -12.81 -23.62 6.80
C ALA A 53 -13.09 -22.29 6.07
N LYS A 54 -13.85 -21.38 6.70
CA LYS A 54 -14.10 -20.03 6.17
C LYS A 54 -12.81 -19.22 6.00
N PHE A 55 -11.87 -19.35 6.94
CA PHE A 55 -10.58 -18.67 6.83
C PHE A 55 -9.72 -19.20 5.67
N LEU A 56 -9.66 -20.52 5.48
CA LEU A 56 -8.96 -21.12 4.35
C LEU A 56 -9.60 -20.76 3.01
N ASP A 57 -10.94 -20.72 2.93
CA ASP A 57 -11.67 -20.23 1.76
C ASP A 57 -11.37 -18.75 1.47
N MET A 58 -11.24 -17.91 2.50
CA MET A 58 -10.84 -16.52 2.31
C MET A 58 -9.46 -16.40 1.65
N LEU A 59 -8.48 -17.20 2.09
CA LEU A 59 -7.11 -17.16 1.56
C LEU A 59 -7.06 -17.54 0.08
N THR A 60 -7.91 -18.47 -0.38
CA THR A 60 -7.97 -18.89 -1.80
C THR A 60 -8.60 -17.82 -2.69
N HIS A 61 -9.35 -16.87 -2.14
CA HIS A 61 -9.93 -15.73 -2.86
C HIS A 61 -9.13 -14.43 -2.69
N LEU A 62 -8.18 -14.39 -1.74
CA LEU A 62 -7.42 -13.20 -1.38
C LEU A 62 -6.39 -12.76 -2.43
N TRP A 63 -5.93 -13.69 -3.28
CA TRP A 63 -4.84 -13.44 -4.23
C TRP A 63 -5.14 -12.30 -5.20
N LEU A 64 -6.38 -12.19 -5.70
CA LEU A 64 -6.73 -11.17 -6.68
C LEU A 64 -6.71 -9.77 -6.05
N PRO A 65 -7.41 -9.50 -4.92
CA PRO A 65 -7.26 -8.24 -4.19
C PRO A 65 -5.81 -7.94 -3.80
N LEU A 66 -5.03 -8.95 -3.39
CA LEU A 66 -3.62 -8.78 -3.06
C LEU A 66 -2.78 -8.33 -4.25
N ILE A 67 -3.00 -8.90 -5.43
CA ILE A 67 -2.30 -8.47 -6.64
C ILE A 67 -2.70 -7.05 -6.98
N ILE A 68 -3.99 -6.74 -7.06
CA ILE A 68 -4.47 -5.43 -7.51
C ILE A 68 -4.04 -4.32 -6.55
N LEU A 69 -4.24 -4.51 -5.25
CA LEU A 69 -3.96 -3.49 -4.24
C LEU A 69 -2.49 -3.49 -3.81
N GLY A 70 -1.92 -4.67 -3.59
CA GLY A 70 -0.57 -4.84 -3.08
C GLY A 70 0.49 -4.48 -4.11
N THR A 71 0.34 -4.91 -5.38
CA THR A 71 1.39 -4.65 -6.38
C THR A 71 1.49 -3.19 -6.74
N ALA A 72 0.36 -2.48 -6.86
CA ALA A 72 0.34 -1.06 -7.19
C ALA A 72 1.09 -0.22 -6.15
N GLY A 73 0.72 -0.35 -4.86
CA GLY A 73 1.38 0.37 -3.78
C GLY A 73 2.85 -0.03 -3.59
N THR A 74 3.16 -1.32 -3.76
CA THR A 74 4.54 -1.81 -3.64
C THR A 74 5.43 -1.30 -4.78
N ALA A 75 4.93 -1.25 -6.02
CA ALA A 75 5.67 -0.75 -7.17
C ALA A 75 6.01 0.74 -7.03
N GLU A 76 5.03 1.54 -6.61
CA GLU A 76 5.25 2.96 -6.31
C GLU A 76 6.30 3.14 -5.21
N MET A 77 6.17 2.39 -4.12
CA MET A 77 7.11 2.44 -3.00
C MET A 77 8.53 2.07 -3.42
N ILE A 78 8.71 0.95 -4.14
CA ILE A 78 10.03 0.51 -4.63
C ILE A 78 10.67 1.57 -5.52
N ARG A 79 9.88 2.21 -6.39
CA ARG A 79 10.37 3.27 -7.28
C ARG A 79 10.86 4.48 -6.49
N THR A 80 10.06 4.96 -5.55
CA THR A 80 10.42 6.10 -4.69
C THR A 80 11.66 5.80 -3.86
N MET A 81 11.71 4.61 -3.23
CA MET A 81 12.87 4.12 -2.49
C MET A 81 14.14 4.06 -3.36
N ARG A 82 14.04 3.52 -4.58
CA ARG A 82 15.16 3.40 -5.52
C ARG A 82 15.66 4.78 -5.94
N ALA A 83 14.77 5.70 -6.29
CA ALA A 83 15.14 7.06 -6.68
C ALA A 83 15.92 7.75 -5.57
N ASN A 84 15.38 7.75 -4.35
CA ASN A 84 16.05 8.34 -3.19
C ASN A 84 17.39 7.67 -2.87
N LEU A 85 17.47 6.34 -3.00
CA LEU A 85 18.73 5.63 -2.78
C LEU A 85 19.80 6.03 -3.81
N LEU A 86 19.42 6.16 -5.09
CA LEU A 86 20.33 6.56 -6.15
C LEU A 86 20.83 8.00 -5.97
N ASP A 87 19.96 8.91 -5.53
CA ASP A 87 20.34 10.29 -5.22
C ASP A 87 21.29 10.34 -4.01
N GLU A 88 21.03 9.54 -2.99
CA GLU A 88 21.81 9.52 -1.76
C GLU A 88 23.21 8.92 -1.95
N LEU A 89 23.36 7.96 -2.87
CA LEU A 89 24.63 7.31 -3.17
C LEU A 89 25.69 8.25 -3.76
N ASN A 90 25.28 9.35 -4.38
CA ASN A 90 26.17 10.33 -5.03
C ASN A 90 26.54 11.49 -4.10
N LYS A 91 26.20 11.43 -2.81
CA LYS A 91 26.51 12.53 -1.89
C LYS A 91 27.95 12.48 -1.37
N PRO A 92 28.59 13.65 -1.11
CA PRO A 92 30.01 13.73 -0.73
C PRO A 92 30.39 12.92 0.53
N TYR A 93 29.48 12.75 1.48
CA TYR A 93 29.77 11.96 2.69
C TYR A 93 29.83 10.45 2.39
N VAL A 94 29.12 9.96 1.36
CA VAL A 94 29.21 8.57 0.89
C VAL A 94 30.54 8.35 0.18
N GLU A 95 30.92 9.27 -0.71
CA GLU A 95 32.21 9.23 -1.40
C GLU A 95 33.38 9.29 -0.43
N THR A 96 33.30 10.17 0.58
CA THR A 96 34.31 10.27 1.65
C THR A 96 34.43 8.96 2.44
N ALA A 97 33.31 8.33 2.77
CA ALA A 97 33.32 7.06 3.49
C ALA A 97 33.85 5.90 2.61
N ARG A 98 33.59 5.92 1.30
CA ARG A 98 34.19 5.00 0.33
C ARG A 98 35.71 5.20 0.24
N ALA A 99 36.18 6.45 0.19
CA ALA A 99 37.61 6.78 0.19
C ALA A 99 38.33 6.35 1.48
N LYS A 100 37.61 6.32 2.61
CA LYS A 100 38.12 5.80 3.90
C LYS A 100 38.19 4.26 3.96
N GLY A 101 37.83 3.54 2.90
CA GLY A 101 37.95 2.08 2.82
C GLY A 101 36.82 1.29 3.48
N LEU A 102 35.66 1.90 3.75
CA LEU A 102 34.51 1.15 4.25
C LEU A 102 34.01 0.14 3.20
N ARG A 103 33.72 -1.09 3.64
CA ARG A 103 33.12 -2.13 2.80
C ARG A 103 31.76 -1.67 2.26
N GLU A 104 31.54 -1.76 0.94
CA GLU A 104 30.35 -1.22 0.26
C GLU A 104 29.01 -1.67 0.88
N GLN A 105 28.90 -2.95 1.29
CA GLN A 105 27.68 -3.45 1.94
C GLN A 105 27.36 -2.75 3.28
N VAL A 106 28.39 -2.40 4.04
CA VAL A 106 28.25 -1.70 5.33
C VAL A 106 27.97 -0.22 5.07
N LEU A 107 28.66 0.38 4.10
CA LEU A 107 28.44 1.75 3.65
C LEU A 107 26.98 1.97 3.21
N VAL A 108 26.49 1.16 2.28
CA VAL A 108 25.15 1.30 1.68
C VAL A 108 24.04 1.09 2.72
N ARG A 109 24.16 0.07 3.58
CA ARG A 109 23.16 -0.17 4.64
C ARG A 109 23.14 0.92 5.71
N LYS A 110 24.31 1.46 6.06
CA LYS A 110 24.44 2.37 7.21
C LYS A 110 24.06 3.81 6.88
N TYR A 111 24.36 4.30 5.68
CA TYR A 111 24.08 5.70 5.33
C TYR A 111 22.96 5.85 4.29
N PRO A 112 23.13 5.46 3.01
CA PRO A 112 22.12 5.73 1.98
C PRO A 112 20.77 5.05 2.24
N VAL A 113 20.76 3.77 2.63
CA VAL A 113 19.51 3.02 2.86
C VAL A 113 18.70 3.60 4.01
N ARG A 114 19.37 4.08 5.06
CA ARG A 114 18.70 4.67 6.22
C ARG A 114 17.88 5.91 5.84
N VAL A 115 18.45 6.77 4.99
CA VAL A 115 17.78 7.98 4.48
C VAL A 115 16.73 7.62 3.43
N ALA A 116 17.05 6.68 2.54
CA ALA A 116 16.14 6.24 1.49
C ALA A 116 14.85 5.62 2.05
N LEU A 117 14.86 5.09 3.29
CA LEU A 117 13.70 4.53 4.00
C LEU A 117 12.73 5.58 4.58
N ASN A 118 13.10 6.86 4.61
CA ASN A 118 12.24 7.90 5.17
C ASN A 118 10.82 7.92 4.54
N PRO A 119 10.63 7.92 3.20
CA PRO A 119 9.30 7.87 2.59
C PRO A 119 8.51 6.62 2.97
N PHE A 120 9.18 5.46 3.05
CA PHE A 120 8.52 4.24 3.49
C PHE A 120 7.93 4.42 4.89
N VAL A 121 8.74 4.90 5.84
CA VAL A 121 8.28 5.16 7.21
C VAL A 121 7.18 6.23 7.26
N SER A 122 7.30 7.30 6.48
CA SER A 122 6.29 8.36 6.39
C SER A 122 4.92 7.84 5.94
N THR A 123 4.90 6.86 5.04
CA THR A 123 3.64 6.29 4.54
C THR A 123 2.98 5.29 5.51
N VAL A 124 3.72 4.78 6.50
CA VAL A 124 3.16 3.84 7.50
C VAL A 124 1.98 4.47 8.23
N GLY A 125 2.00 5.79 8.45
CA GLY A 125 0.91 6.48 9.12
C GLY A 125 -0.43 6.39 8.41
N TRP A 126 -0.43 6.26 7.08
CA TRP A 126 -1.65 6.08 6.29
C TRP A 126 -2.15 4.64 6.29
N THR A 127 -1.37 3.68 6.79
CA THR A 127 -1.75 2.27 6.79
C THR A 127 -2.98 2.04 7.67
N LEU A 128 -3.06 2.67 8.84
CA LEU A 128 -4.18 2.51 9.77
C LEU A 128 -5.55 2.94 9.18
N PRO A 129 -5.72 4.18 8.66
CA PRO A 129 -6.97 4.57 8.01
C PRO A 129 -7.25 3.75 6.75
N ASN A 130 -6.21 3.36 5.99
CA ASN A 130 -6.36 2.51 4.80
C ASN A 130 -6.83 1.10 5.12
N LEU A 131 -6.46 0.52 6.28
CA LEU A 131 -6.96 -0.79 6.71
C LEU A 131 -8.48 -0.78 6.93
N ILE A 132 -9.03 0.33 7.40
CA ILE A 132 -10.46 0.48 7.59
C ILE A 132 -11.15 0.82 6.28
N SER A 133 -10.82 1.97 5.68
CA SER A 133 -11.49 2.45 4.47
C SER A 133 -11.29 1.51 3.28
N GLY A 134 -10.12 0.88 3.18
CA GLY A 134 -9.69 0.15 2.00
C GLY A 134 -9.68 1.02 0.75
N ALA A 135 -9.35 0.41 -0.39
CA ALA A 135 -9.58 1.03 -1.68
C ALA A 135 -11.09 0.92 -2.02
N THR A 136 -11.88 1.94 -1.67
CA THR A 136 -13.35 1.93 -1.81
C THR A 136 -13.81 1.53 -3.21
N ILE A 137 -13.28 2.17 -4.25
CA ILE A 137 -13.67 1.90 -5.64
C ILE A 137 -13.33 0.45 -6.04
N VAL A 138 -12.12 -0.01 -5.72
CA VAL A 138 -11.69 -1.39 -6.00
C VAL A 138 -12.55 -2.39 -5.22
N SER A 139 -12.92 -2.06 -3.98
CA SER A 139 -13.79 -2.89 -3.13
C SER A 139 -15.20 -3.00 -3.69
N VAL A 140 -15.74 -1.93 -4.27
CA VAL A 140 -17.04 -1.95 -4.98
C VAL A 140 -16.94 -2.85 -6.22
N VAL A 141 -15.91 -2.67 -7.05
CA VAL A 141 -15.71 -3.46 -8.27
C VAL A 141 -15.55 -4.95 -7.97
N LEU A 142 -14.71 -5.29 -6.99
CA LEU A 142 -14.45 -6.66 -6.59
C LEU A 142 -15.53 -7.23 -5.64
N SER A 143 -16.57 -6.46 -5.30
CA SER A 143 -17.61 -6.86 -4.32
C SER A 143 -17.03 -7.34 -2.99
N LEU A 144 -16.01 -6.66 -2.48
CA LEU A 144 -15.35 -7.01 -1.23
C LEU A 144 -16.18 -6.55 -0.02
N PRO A 145 -16.30 -7.38 1.04
CA PRO A 145 -16.99 -7.02 2.28
C PRO A 145 -16.10 -6.13 3.16
N THR A 146 -15.77 -4.94 2.69
CA THR A 146 -14.98 -3.92 3.42
C THR A 146 -15.84 -2.75 3.85
N THR A 147 -15.29 -1.84 4.67
CA THR A 147 -16.07 -0.67 5.13
C THR A 147 -16.18 0.45 4.10
N GLY A 148 -15.28 0.50 3.10
CA GLY A 148 -15.32 1.49 2.01
C GLY A 148 -16.67 1.56 1.28
N PRO A 149 -17.21 0.44 0.75
CA PRO A 149 -18.54 0.40 0.15
C PRO A 149 -19.65 0.85 1.10
N MET A 150 -19.53 0.58 2.40
CA MET A 150 -20.51 1.03 3.40
C MET A 150 -20.49 2.55 3.56
N LEU A 151 -19.30 3.14 3.63
CA LEU A 151 -19.13 4.61 3.67
C LEU A 151 -19.69 5.25 2.40
N LEU A 152 -19.38 4.71 1.22
CA LEU A 152 -19.93 5.20 -0.04
C LEU A 152 -21.46 5.13 -0.05
N GLY A 153 -22.03 4.00 0.39
CA GLY A 153 -23.47 3.84 0.55
C GLY A 153 -24.08 4.90 1.45
N ALA A 154 -23.50 5.11 2.64
CA ALA A 154 -23.96 6.12 3.60
C ALA A 154 -23.95 7.54 3.00
N LEU A 155 -22.91 7.89 2.24
CA LEU A 155 -22.82 9.18 1.55
C LEU A 155 -23.89 9.34 0.46
N MET A 156 -24.12 8.28 -0.33
CA MET A 156 -25.13 8.29 -1.39
C MET A 156 -26.56 8.34 -0.84
N THR A 157 -26.83 7.66 0.26
CA THR A 157 -28.13 7.68 0.95
C THR A 157 -28.30 8.85 1.91
N GLN A 158 -27.30 9.74 1.99
CA GLN A 158 -27.26 10.87 2.92
C GLN A 158 -27.47 10.49 4.39
N ASP A 159 -27.02 9.29 4.78
CA ASP A 159 -26.94 8.89 6.19
C ASP A 159 -25.75 9.60 6.84
N MET A 160 -25.99 10.85 7.25
CA MET A 160 -24.96 11.72 7.82
C MET A 160 -24.39 11.17 9.12
N TYR A 161 -25.18 10.43 9.91
CA TYR A 161 -24.70 9.87 11.17
C TYR A 161 -23.70 8.73 10.91
N LEU A 162 -24.03 7.82 10.00
CA LEU A 162 -23.12 6.72 9.65
C LEU A 162 -21.88 7.26 8.93
N ALA A 163 -22.04 8.17 7.98
CA ALA A 163 -20.92 8.79 7.26
C ALA A 163 -20.00 9.57 8.21
N ALA A 164 -20.55 10.41 9.10
CA ALA A 164 -19.76 11.15 10.07
C ALA A 164 -19.02 10.22 11.05
N SER A 165 -19.64 9.11 11.46
CA SER A 165 -19.00 8.11 12.34
C SER A 165 -17.76 7.49 11.67
N PHE A 166 -17.88 7.13 10.39
CA PHE A 166 -16.74 6.64 9.61
C PHE A 166 -15.65 7.72 9.47
N LEU A 167 -16.02 8.94 9.09
CA LEU A 167 -15.06 10.04 8.91
C LEU A 167 -14.32 10.39 10.21
N LEU A 168 -15.02 10.40 11.35
CA LEU A 168 -14.42 10.62 12.66
C LEU A 168 -13.44 9.51 13.00
N MET A 169 -13.83 8.24 12.81
CA MET A 169 -12.95 7.10 13.04
C MET A 169 -11.70 7.16 12.14
N LEU A 170 -11.87 7.44 10.85
CA LEU A 170 -10.75 7.59 9.91
C LEU A 170 -9.84 8.75 10.30
N SER A 171 -10.40 9.87 10.76
CA SER A 171 -9.62 11.03 11.22
C SER A 171 -8.79 10.69 12.45
N VAL A 172 -9.38 10.02 13.45
CA VAL A 172 -8.66 9.57 14.65
C VAL A 172 -7.54 8.60 14.29
N LEU A 173 -7.81 7.61 13.44
CA LEU A 173 -6.79 6.67 12.97
C LEU A 173 -5.69 7.36 12.16
N THR A 174 -6.03 8.38 11.38
CA THR A 174 -5.06 9.18 10.65
C THR A 174 -4.13 9.91 11.61
N VAL A 175 -4.67 10.59 12.63
CA VAL A 175 -3.85 11.30 13.64
C VAL A 175 -2.94 10.34 14.41
N ILE A 176 -3.46 9.18 14.83
CA ILE A 176 -2.65 8.15 15.49
C ILE A 176 -1.56 7.63 14.55
N GLY A 177 -1.92 7.34 13.30
CA GLY A 177 -1.00 6.85 12.29
C GLY A 177 0.11 7.84 11.98
N THR A 178 -0.21 9.12 11.77
CA THR A 178 0.78 10.17 11.53
C THR A 178 1.71 10.32 12.73
N LEU A 179 1.18 10.29 13.96
CA LEU A 179 2.01 10.33 15.16
C LEU A 179 2.98 9.14 15.22
N ILE A 180 2.53 7.93 14.91
CA ILE A 180 3.40 6.74 14.83
C ILE A 180 4.48 6.93 13.77
N SER A 181 4.12 7.43 12.58
CA SER A 181 5.06 7.74 11.50
C SER A 181 6.13 8.74 11.96
N ASP A 182 5.74 9.83 12.61
CA ASP A 182 6.66 10.87 13.07
C ASP A 182 7.62 10.35 14.14
N LEU A 183 7.13 9.52 15.07
CA LEU A 183 7.97 8.84 16.06
C LEU A 183 8.96 7.88 15.41
N LEU A 184 8.52 7.09 14.43
CA LEU A 184 9.39 6.17 13.69
C LEU A 184 10.45 6.93 12.89
N LEU A 185 10.09 8.06 12.26
CA LEU A 185 11.03 8.94 11.57
C LEU A 185 12.04 9.53 12.55
N ALA A 186 11.63 9.99 13.74
CA ALA A 186 12.54 10.54 14.73
C ALA A 186 13.53 9.51 15.30
N VAL A 187 13.19 8.22 15.26
CA VAL A 187 14.10 7.11 15.61
C VAL A 187 14.99 6.73 14.41
N LEU A 188 14.41 6.69 13.21
CA LEU A 188 15.12 6.32 12.00
C LEU A 188 16.12 7.40 11.59
N ASP A 189 15.79 8.68 11.66
CA ASP A 189 16.68 9.77 11.26
C ASP A 189 16.97 10.74 12.42
N PRO A 190 18.14 10.61 13.08
CA PRO A 190 18.53 11.49 14.16
C PRO A 190 18.86 12.92 13.69
N ARG A 191 18.93 13.20 12.38
CA ARG A 191 19.09 14.57 11.85
C ARG A 191 17.84 15.41 12.05
N ILE A 192 16.65 14.79 12.04
CA ILE A 192 15.37 15.45 12.34
C ILE A 192 15.40 16.04 13.75
N ARG A 193 16.16 15.45 14.69
CA ARG A 193 16.36 16.00 16.04
C ARG A 193 17.26 17.23 16.08
N MET A 194 18.10 17.46 15.07
CA MET A 194 19.06 18.58 15.06
C MET A 194 18.50 19.85 14.43
N GLU A 195 17.46 19.78 13.60
CA GLU A 195 16.79 20.98 13.06
C GLU A 195 15.84 21.67 14.06
N ALA A 196 15.46 20.96 15.13
CA ALA A 196 14.62 21.49 16.21
C ALA A 196 15.42 22.20 17.32
N GLN A 197 16.73 22.42 17.13
CA GLN A 197 17.64 23.15 18.03
C GLN A 197 18.22 24.37 17.30
#